data_AF-A0A3S0JKU3-F1
#
_entry.id   AF-A0A3S0JKU3-F1
#
_cell.length_a   1.000
_cell.length_b   1.000
_cell.length_c   1.000
_cell.angle_alpha   90.00
_cell.angle_beta   90.00
_cell.angle_gamma   90.00
#
_symmetry.space_group_name_H-M   'P 1'
#
loop_
_entity.id
_entity.type
_entity.pdbx_description
1 polymer ?
#
loop_
_entity_poly.entity_id
_entity_poly.type
_entity_poly.pdbx_seq_one_letter_code
_entity_poly.pdbx_strand_id
1 'polypeptide(L)'
;MSLSLNLLTTPAQCDAVVAAIDEKLRIIGKRAFDADYQRDGASGDAVNISNRLARLSSKITELNASLGNLTPGTDEYRKTEEELTDAQYEQRKLGYRQADRGPVYLVLREADVDETAERRASLEASRAAVLARRAQL
;
A
#
# COMPACT_ATOMS: atom_id res chain seq x y z
N MET A 1 15.84 8.90 -18.91
CA MET A 1 15.71 10.32 -19.30
C MET A 1 17.12 10.88 -19.47
N SER A 2 17.49 11.43 -20.62
CA SER A 2 18.82 12.02 -20.83
C SER A 2 18.78 13.52 -20.53
N LEU A 3 19.62 13.99 -19.61
CA LEU A 3 19.78 15.41 -19.35
C LEU A 3 20.61 16.08 -20.47
N SER A 4 20.26 17.31 -20.84
CA SER A 4 21.03 18.12 -21.80
C SER A 4 22.29 18.72 -21.17
N LEU A 5 23.18 17.87 -20.65
CA LEU A 5 24.37 18.26 -19.86
C LEU A 5 25.35 19.16 -20.60
N ASN A 6 25.37 19.10 -21.94
CA ASN A 6 26.21 19.95 -22.77
C ASN A 6 25.89 21.45 -22.66
N LEU A 7 24.68 21.80 -22.18
CA LEU A 7 24.28 23.18 -21.93
C LEU A 7 24.88 23.74 -20.62
N LEU A 8 25.40 22.87 -19.75
CA LEU A 8 26.17 23.28 -18.58
C LEU A 8 27.61 23.53 -19.04
N THR A 9 27.97 24.81 -19.04
CA THR A 9 29.23 25.35 -19.59
C THR A 9 30.19 25.81 -18.50
N THR A 10 29.73 25.94 -17.25
CA THR A 10 30.58 26.31 -16.11
C THR A 10 30.38 25.37 -14.93
N PRO A 11 31.40 25.17 -14.06
CA PRO A 11 31.27 24.39 -12.84
C PRO A 11 30.15 24.91 -11.93
N ALA A 12 29.96 26.23 -11.85
CA ALA A 12 28.90 26.85 -11.06
C ALA A 12 27.48 26.49 -11.54
N GLN A 13 27.27 26.35 -12.86
CA GLN A 13 26.00 25.87 -13.40
C GLN A 13 25.74 24.41 -12.99
N CYS A 14 26.77 23.56 -13.01
CA CYS A 14 26.66 22.19 -12.51
C CYS A 14 26.32 22.16 -11.02
N ASP A 15 26.99 22.98 -10.19
CA ASP A 15 26.75 23.04 -8.74
C ASP A 15 25.30 23.46 -8.42
N ALA A 16 24.75 24.43 -9.16
CA ALA A 16 23.36 24.84 -9.02
C ALA A 16 22.37 23.70 -9.35
N VAL A 17 22.65 22.92 -10.40
CA VAL A 17 21.82 21.76 -10.77
C VAL A 17 21.94 20.65 -9.73
N VAL A 18 23.14 20.36 -9.23
CA VAL A 18 23.34 19.38 -8.14
C VAL A 18 22.55 19.78 -6.91
N ALA A 19 22.62 21.04 -6.47
CA ALA A 19 21.85 21.52 -5.33
C ALA A 19 20.33 21.35 -5.53
N ALA A 20 19.83 21.61 -6.73
CA ALA A 20 18.42 21.40 -7.06
C ALA A 20 18.02 19.91 -7.07
N ILE A 21 18.91 19.02 -7.51
CA ILE A 21 18.68 17.56 -7.46
C ILE A 21 18.73 17.07 -6.01
N ASP A 22 19.66 17.56 -5.20
CA ASP A 22 19.80 17.21 -3.78
C ASP A 22 18.55 17.58 -2.98
N GLU A 23 17.95 18.74 -3.25
CA GLU A 23 16.67 19.11 -2.66
C GLU A 23 15.53 18.17 -3.07
N LYS A 24 15.47 17.76 -4.35
CA LYS A 24 14.49 16.77 -4.81
C LYS A 24 14.72 15.40 -4.17
N LEU A 25 15.96 14.97 -4.02
CA LEU A 25 16.33 13.72 -3.33
C LEU A 25 15.91 13.77 -1.86
N ARG A 26 16.06 14.92 -1.18
CA ARG A 26 15.58 15.12 0.19
C ARG A 26 14.06 14.95 0.29
N ILE A 27 13.30 15.56 -0.63
CA ILE A 27 11.83 15.44 -0.67
C ILE A 27 11.41 13.99 -0.92
N ILE A 28 12.03 13.31 -1.89
CA ILE A 28 11.74 11.91 -2.20
C ILE A 28 12.13 10.99 -1.06
N GLY A 29 13.24 11.25 -0.37
CA GLY A 29 13.65 10.49 0.80
C GLY A 29 12.60 10.53 1.91
N LYS A 30 11.97 11.70 2.15
CA LYS A 30 10.85 11.80 3.08
C LYS A 30 9.64 11.00 2.60
N ARG A 31 9.28 11.08 1.32
CA ARG A 31 8.16 10.32 0.75
C ARG A 31 8.37 8.81 0.85
N ALA A 32 9.60 8.34 0.62
CA ALA A 32 9.96 6.94 0.75
C ALA A 32 9.72 6.45 2.18
N PHE A 33 10.18 7.22 3.17
CA PHE A 33 9.95 6.91 4.58
C PHE A 33 8.45 6.85 4.93
N ASP A 34 7.67 7.83 4.46
CA ASP A 34 6.23 7.87 4.71
C ASP A 34 5.51 6.67 4.04
N ALA A 35 5.90 6.29 2.82
CA ALA A 35 5.35 5.16 2.08
C ALA A 35 5.68 3.81 2.75
N ASP A 36 6.94 3.63 3.18
CA ASP A 36 7.38 2.43 3.92
C ASP A 36 6.59 2.29 5.23
N TYR A 37 6.45 3.37 6.00
CA TYR A 37 5.66 3.36 7.24
C TYR A 37 4.21 2.96 7.00
N GLN A 38 3.58 3.48 5.94
CA GLN A 38 2.20 3.15 5.59
C GLN A 38 2.05 1.70 5.12
N ARG A 39 3.00 1.18 4.34
CA ARG A 39 3.04 -0.24 3.93
C ARG A 39 3.13 -1.16 5.13
N ASP A 40 4.04 -0.88 6.06
CA ASP A 40 4.24 -1.73 7.24
C ASP A 40 2.98 -1.78 8.13
N GLY A 41 2.30 -0.65 8.29
CA GLY A 41 1.01 -0.60 8.97
C GLY A 41 -0.11 -1.34 8.22
N ALA A 42 -0.12 -1.27 6.88
CA ALA A 42 -1.12 -1.92 6.04
C ALA A 42 -0.97 -3.44 5.97
N SER A 43 0.25 -3.97 6.06
CA SER A 43 0.55 -5.40 5.96
C SER A 43 -0.20 -6.24 7.00
N GLY A 44 -0.07 -5.86 8.28
CA GLY A 44 -0.75 -6.57 9.37
C GLY A 44 -2.28 -6.47 9.26
N ASP A 45 -2.79 -5.29 8.93
CA ASP A 45 -4.22 -5.05 8.77
C ASP A 45 -4.81 -5.86 7.60
N ALA A 46 -4.14 -5.91 6.45
CA ALA A 46 -4.59 -6.62 5.26
C ALA A 46 -4.67 -8.13 5.49
N VAL A 47 -3.66 -8.71 6.13
CA VAL A 47 -3.64 -10.15 6.50
C VAL A 47 -4.76 -10.45 7.48
N ASN A 48 -4.92 -9.62 8.52
CA ASN A 48 -5.97 -9.81 9.53
C ASN A 48 -7.37 -9.72 8.94
N ILE A 49 -7.63 -8.72 8.07
CA ILE A 49 -8.93 -8.55 7.41
C ILE A 49 -9.21 -9.73 6.48
N SER A 50 -8.25 -10.14 5.66
CA SER A 50 -8.39 -11.29 4.76
C SER A 50 -8.72 -12.58 5.52
N ASN A 51 -7.95 -12.88 6.57
CA ASN A 51 -8.17 -14.06 7.41
C ASN A 51 -9.53 -14.03 8.10
N ARG A 52 -9.95 -12.87 8.62
CA ARG A 52 -11.23 -12.73 9.33
C ARG A 52 -12.42 -12.86 8.38
N LEU A 53 -12.33 -12.33 7.16
CA LEU A 53 -13.34 -12.52 6.13
C LEU A 53 -13.46 -13.98 5.69
N ALA A 54 -12.34 -14.68 5.52
CA ALA A 54 -12.35 -16.11 5.21
C ALA A 54 -13.06 -16.92 6.31
N ARG A 55 -12.72 -16.66 7.59
CA ARG A 55 -13.37 -17.30 8.74
C ARG A 55 -14.87 -17.01 8.82
N LEU A 56 -15.28 -15.76 8.59
CA LEU A 56 -16.69 -15.40 8.58
C LEU A 56 -17.45 -16.06 7.42
N SER A 57 -16.82 -16.17 6.24
CA SER A 57 -17.42 -16.87 5.10
C SER A 57 -17.65 -18.35 5.39
N SER A 58 -16.68 -19.03 6.02
CA SER A 58 -16.85 -20.40 6.49
C SER A 58 -17.96 -20.51 7.54
N LYS A 59 -17.95 -19.64 8.57
CA LYS A 59 -18.98 -19.62 9.62
C LYS A 59 -20.39 -19.42 9.05
N ILE A 60 -20.57 -18.47 8.13
CA ILE A 60 -21.84 -18.23 7.46
C ILE A 60 -22.31 -19.47 6.68
N THR A 61 -21.38 -20.18 6.03
CA THR A 61 -21.69 -21.41 5.28
C THR A 61 -22.16 -22.52 6.23
N GLU A 62 -21.48 -22.70 7.35
CA GLU A 62 -21.84 -23.68 8.39
C GLU A 62 -23.19 -23.36 9.03
N LEU A 63 -23.44 -22.10 9.38
CA LEU A 63 -24.71 -21.67 9.99
C LEU A 63 -25.89 -21.84 9.02
N ASN A 64 -25.72 -21.50 7.74
CA ASN A 64 -26.74 -21.75 6.72
C ASN A 64 -27.05 -23.25 6.57
N ALA A 65 -26.01 -24.10 6.56
CA ALA A 65 -26.20 -25.55 6.52
C ALA A 65 -26.90 -26.08 7.78
N SER A 66 -26.59 -25.51 8.95
CA SER A 66 -27.25 -25.86 10.22
C SER A 66 -28.73 -25.49 10.20
N LEU A 67 -29.08 -24.27 9.78
CA LEU A 67 -30.47 -23.83 9.64
C LEU A 67 -31.28 -24.74 8.71
N GLY A 68 -30.67 -25.26 7.64
CA GLY A 68 -31.32 -26.21 6.73
C GLY A 68 -31.71 -27.55 7.38
N ASN A 69 -31.09 -27.89 8.52
CA ASN A 69 -31.34 -29.14 9.25
C ASN A 69 -32.15 -28.93 10.54
N LEU A 70 -32.36 -27.68 10.96
CA LEU A 70 -33.07 -27.35 12.20
C LEU A 70 -34.56 -27.11 11.93
N THR A 71 -35.40 -27.50 12.87
CA THR A 71 -36.86 -27.25 12.77
C THR A 71 -37.13 -25.77 13.01
N PRO A 72 -37.84 -25.07 12.09
CA PRO A 72 -38.18 -23.66 12.29
C PRO A 72 -38.98 -23.42 13.59
N GLY A 73 -38.69 -22.32 14.27
CA GLY A 73 -39.38 -21.89 15.49
C GLY A 73 -38.82 -22.43 16.80
N THR A 74 -37.93 -23.43 16.77
CA THR A 74 -37.22 -23.89 17.98
C THR A 74 -36.24 -22.83 18.49
N ASP A 75 -35.83 -22.95 19.76
CA ASP A 75 -34.84 -22.05 20.34
C ASP A 75 -33.49 -22.17 19.65
N GLU A 76 -33.09 -23.39 19.26
CA GLU A 76 -31.86 -23.64 18.50
C GLU A 76 -31.90 -22.95 17.13
N TYR A 77 -33.02 -23.03 16.41
CA TYR A 77 -33.18 -22.37 15.12
C TYR A 77 -33.02 -20.84 15.26
N ARG A 78 -33.73 -20.23 16.22
CA ARG A 78 -33.64 -18.78 16.47
C ARG A 78 -32.23 -18.35 16.82
N LYS A 79 -31.53 -19.10 17.69
CA LYS A 79 -30.15 -18.80 18.05
C LYS A 79 -29.20 -18.89 16.85
N THR A 80 -29.33 -19.91 16.01
CA THR A 80 -28.51 -20.05 14.80
C THR A 80 -28.79 -18.93 13.80
N GLU A 81 -30.04 -18.48 13.68
CA GLU A 81 -30.43 -17.35 12.84
C GLU A 81 -29.85 -16.01 13.34
N GLU A 82 -29.85 -15.78 14.65
CA GLU A 82 -29.20 -14.62 15.27
C GLU A 82 -27.68 -14.65 15.01
N GLU A 83 -27.01 -15.79 15.24
CA GLU A 83 -25.58 -15.93 14.98
C GLU A 83 -25.21 -15.72 13.50
N LEU A 84 -26.11 -16.11 12.58
CA LEU A 84 -25.95 -15.89 11.14
C LEU A 84 -26.02 -14.40 10.82
N THR A 85 -27.02 -13.71 11.37
CA THR A 85 -27.22 -12.28 11.18
C THR A 85 -26.00 -11.48 11.67
N ASP A 86 -25.48 -11.83 12.85
CA ASP A 86 -24.27 -11.21 13.40
C ASP A 86 -23.03 -11.45 12.52
N ALA A 87 -22.86 -12.69 12.04
CA ALA A 87 -21.73 -13.03 11.18
C ALA A 87 -21.78 -12.28 9.84
N GLN A 88 -22.96 -12.17 9.24
CA GLN A 88 -23.18 -11.40 7.99
C GLN A 88 -22.93 -9.90 8.20
N TYR A 89 -23.37 -9.34 9.33
CA TYR A 89 -23.16 -7.94 9.67
C TYR A 89 -21.65 -7.63 9.82
N GLU A 90 -20.92 -8.45 10.56
CA GLU A 90 -19.48 -8.29 10.73
C GLU A 90 -18.73 -8.50 9.40
N GLN A 91 -19.17 -9.42 8.53
CA GLN A 91 -18.61 -9.59 7.19
C GLN A 91 -18.77 -8.32 6.36
N ARG A 92 -19.96 -7.70 6.36
CA ARG A 92 -20.23 -6.45 5.65
C ARG A 92 -19.36 -5.31 6.16
N LYS A 93 -19.23 -5.17 7.48
CA LYS A 93 -18.38 -4.17 8.13
C LYS A 93 -16.90 -4.32 7.76
N LEU A 94 -16.40 -5.55 7.70
CA LEU A 94 -15.03 -5.80 7.22
C LEU A 94 -14.89 -5.55 5.73
N GLY A 95 -15.92 -5.82 4.93
CA GLY A 95 -15.96 -5.46 3.51
C GLY A 95 -15.73 -3.96 3.29
N TYR A 96 -16.36 -3.09 4.08
CA TYR A 96 -16.09 -1.65 4.00
C TYR A 96 -14.65 -1.28 4.38
N ARG A 97 -14.04 -1.99 5.33
CA ARG A 97 -12.65 -1.74 5.76
C ARG A 97 -11.62 -2.22 4.74
N GLN A 98 -11.97 -3.12 3.81
CA GLN A 98 -11.03 -3.61 2.80
C GLN A 98 -10.54 -2.50 1.85
N ALA A 99 -11.35 -1.46 1.62
CA ALA A 99 -10.96 -0.35 0.75
C ALA A 99 -9.71 0.39 1.28
N ASP A 100 -9.62 0.57 2.60
CA ASP A 100 -8.57 1.38 3.23
C ASP A 100 -7.47 0.55 3.90
N ARG A 101 -7.70 -0.76 4.08
CA ARG A 101 -6.85 -1.63 4.90
C ARG A 101 -6.77 -3.07 4.38
N GLY A 102 -7.41 -3.37 3.26
CA GLY A 102 -7.44 -4.71 2.69
C GLY A 102 -6.23 -5.03 1.82
N PRO A 103 -6.19 -6.24 1.23
CA PRO A 103 -5.09 -6.67 0.37
C PRO A 103 -4.85 -5.75 -0.83
N VAL A 104 -5.91 -5.24 -1.46
CA VAL A 104 -5.78 -4.29 -2.59
C VAL A 104 -5.11 -3.00 -2.15
N TYR A 105 -5.50 -2.47 -0.99
CA TYR A 105 -4.87 -1.28 -0.42
C TYR A 105 -3.37 -1.50 -0.15
N LEU A 106 -3.01 -2.64 0.43
CA LEU A 106 -1.61 -3.01 0.65
C LEU A 106 -0.81 -3.03 -0.66
N VAL A 107 -1.32 -3.71 -1.69
CA VAL A 107 -0.63 -3.80 -2.99
C VAL A 107 -0.42 -2.43 -3.63
N LEU A 108 -1.41 -1.52 -3.51
CA LEU A 108 -1.24 -0.15 -3.99
C LEU A 108 -0.15 0.61 -3.22
N ARG A 109 -0.01 0.37 -1.90
CA ARG A 109 1.10 0.94 -1.11
C ARG A 109 2.46 0.36 -1.47
N GLU A 110 2.52 -0.92 -1.78
CA GLU A 110 3.75 -1.56 -2.27
C GLU A 110 4.16 -0.93 -3.62
N ALA A 111 3.20 -0.69 -4.53
CA ALA A 111 3.45 0.01 -5.78
C ALA A 111 3.95 1.46 -5.56
N ASP A 112 3.38 2.20 -4.60
CA ASP A 112 3.85 3.55 -4.25
C ASP A 112 5.31 3.55 -3.76
N VAL A 113 5.71 2.53 -2.99
CA VAL A 113 7.08 2.33 -2.51
C VAL A 113 8.02 2.08 -3.69
N ASP A 114 7.65 1.18 -4.60
CA ASP A 114 8.44 0.84 -5.78
C ASP A 114 8.64 2.06 -6.70
N GLU A 115 7.58 2.81 -7.01
CA GLU A 115 7.66 4.03 -7.82
C GLU A 115 8.60 5.05 -7.18
N THR A 116 8.50 5.22 -5.85
CA THR A 116 9.35 6.17 -5.12
C THR A 116 10.82 5.75 -5.16
N ALA A 117 11.11 4.45 -5.04
CA ALA A 117 12.46 3.90 -5.13
C ALA A 117 13.05 4.09 -6.53
N GLU A 118 12.29 3.80 -7.58
CA GLU A 118 12.72 4.02 -8.97
C GLU A 118 13.01 5.49 -9.25
N ARG A 119 12.12 6.38 -8.78
CA ARG A 119 12.30 7.82 -8.98
C ARG A 119 13.55 8.34 -8.26
N ARG A 120 13.83 7.82 -7.06
CA ARG A 120 15.06 8.13 -6.31
C ARG A 120 16.30 7.68 -7.10
N ALA A 121 16.34 6.44 -7.55
CA ALA A 121 17.46 5.90 -8.33
C ALA A 121 17.71 6.73 -9.60
N SER A 122 16.64 7.16 -10.28
CA SER A 122 16.72 8.03 -11.46
C SER A 122 17.35 9.40 -11.16
N LEU A 123 17.01 10.00 -10.01
CA LEU A 123 17.61 11.27 -9.57
C LEU A 123 19.07 11.11 -9.14
N GLU A 124 19.42 10.02 -8.46
CA GLU A 124 20.81 9.71 -8.10
C GLU A 124 21.69 9.52 -9.34
N ALA A 125 21.19 8.81 -10.37
CA ALA A 125 21.87 8.69 -11.65
C ALA A 125 22.02 10.05 -12.36
N SER A 126 20.97 10.88 -12.33
CA SER A 126 21.00 12.25 -12.87
C SER A 126 22.06 13.11 -12.17
N ARG A 127 22.14 13.03 -10.84
CA ARG A 127 23.15 13.73 -10.03
C ARG A 127 24.57 13.31 -10.40
N ALA A 128 24.80 12.00 -10.51
CA ALA A 128 26.10 11.46 -10.89
C ALA A 128 26.53 11.96 -12.28
N ALA A 129 25.60 12.03 -13.24
CA ALA A 129 25.89 12.53 -14.58
C ALA A 129 26.27 14.02 -14.60
N VAL A 130 25.62 14.86 -13.77
CA VAL A 130 25.98 16.28 -13.63
C VAL A 130 27.36 16.45 -12.99
N LEU A 131 27.69 15.64 -11.97
CA LEU A 131 29.02 15.63 -11.36
C LEU A 131 30.11 15.20 -12.36
N ALA A 132 29.83 14.19 -13.18
CA ALA A 132 30.74 13.79 -14.25
C ALA A 132 30.96 14.91 -15.28
N ARG A 133 29.90 15.65 -15.65
CA ARG A 133 30.03 16.84 -16.52
C ARG A 133 30.88 17.93 -15.87
N ARG A 134 30.67 18.21 -14.57
CA ARG A 134 31.46 19.19 -13.82
C ARG A 134 32.96 18.85 -13.83
N ALA A 135 33.32 17.57 -13.73
CA ALA A 135 34.72 17.14 -13.77
C ALA A 135 35.39 17.34 -15.15
N GLN A 136 34.62 17.61 -16.21
CA GLN A 136 35.10 17.86 -17.56
C GLN A 136 35.18 19.37 -17.91
N LEU A 137 34.76 20.25 -16.99
CA LEU A 137 34.75 21.71 -17.14
C LEU A 137 35.83 22.35 -16.27
#